data_AF-A0A852ZM91-F1
#
_entry.id   AF-A0A852ZM91-F1
#
_cell.length_a   1.000
_cell.length_b   1.000
_cell.length_c   1.000
_cell.angle_alpha   90.00
_cell.angle_beta   90.00
_cell.angle_gamma   90.00
#
_symmetry.space_group_name_H-M   'P 1'
#
loop_
_entity.id
_entity.type
_entity.pdbx_description
1 polymer ?
#
loop_
_entity_poly.entity_id
_entity_poly.type
_entity_poly.pdbx_seq_one_letter_code
_entity_poly.pdbx_strand_id
1 'polypeptide(L)'
;MAVGRPGSAHDPAPSPPTDPMGASAPGAGPGELLRQLHAARRERRTAAEREHALRQAVDVRRHYLEELARADRPSGGDGTESVRTQRELADLHVELTRVWEEHARAADRCAALERWIAEAGWVERPGPAGTPSLLEPAGEEAGRRASTGADAFHAPRRPERTDRTPPAAAVHGAAPAQAPDPAPAAVPTPPGAAAPAPSPAAGAPSSPGALPVPAAPSPPDAAPTGRGGRGGRGRTRPSRPRGARFHGGFEEDEVEGPALDAPFGLVLDGHPGDAAGQAPDSVPLTAEPVAVAPTPRGARFHGSAGGTGGAGSADGTGRGGGAARRTVAAESLPGWERARQFAGGLAELRAQGRSEAVHALLWETAGWPAEHVPALVVALERNGRPDDVTTLLWEAASRGAEQIATIVVGLHRVAPAGHADSLHYLLAQTASRPPRELAAVLAALGVGGVEAGELLRVAVGTRNAEEIAGLVEHLVEEGREEELNALLTAAVRAEDQERYRDIATALRRRGLPEEPGAGRRRGLWGR
;
A
#
# COMPACT_ATOMS: atom_id res chain seq x y z
N MET A 1 38.48 -55.23 38.88
CA MET A 1 38.31 -54.83 37.47
C MET A 1 37.69 -53.46 37.45
N ALA A 2 38.50 -52.44 37.17
CA ALA A 2 38.09 -51.06 37.07
C ALA A 2 37.68 -50.77 35.61
N VAL A 3 36.47 -50.26 35.40
CA VAL A 3 36.01 -49.79 34.08
C VAL A 3 35.89 -48.27 34.16
N GLY A 4 36.80 -47.60 33.46
CA GLY A 4 36.92 -46.14 33.43
C GLY A 4 35.77 -45.48 32.66
N ARG A 5 35.26 -44.38 33.21
CA ARG A 5 34.40 -43.43 32.52
C ARG A 5 35.22 -42.64 31.49
N PRO A 6 34.78 -42.53 30.23
CA PRO A 6 35.38 -41.59 29.29
C PRO A 6 35.00 -40.16 29.71
N GLY A 7 36.01 -39.28 29.75
CA GLY A 7 35.89 -37.89 30.16
C GLY A 7 34.98 -37.08 29.25
N SER A 8 34.15 -36.25 29.87
CA SER A 8 33.41 -35.17 29.23
C SER A 8 34.39 -34.18 28.60
N ALA A 9 34.51 -34.23 27.27
CA ALA A 9 35.12 -33.16 26.50
C ALA A 9 34.24 -31.91 26.65
N HIS A 10 34.82 -30.87 27.23
CA HIS A 10 34.25 -29.55 27.35
C HIS A 10 34.18 -28.95 25.94
N ASP A 11 32.99 -28.89 25.36
CA ASP A 11 32.76 -28.24 24.07
C ASP A 11 33.00 -26.73 24.26
N PRO A 12 34.03 -26.13 23.61
CA PRO A 12 34.27 -24.70 23.75
C PRO A 12 33.07 -23.95 23.17
N ALA A 13 32.55 -23.01 23.96
CA ALA A 13 31.50 -22.09 23.53
C ALA A 13 31.84 -21.49 22.15
N PRO A 14 30.85 -21.35 21.24
CA PRO A 14 31.10 -20.76 19.93
C PRO A 14 31.67 -19.36 20.14
N SER A 15 32.90 -19.16 19.65
CA SER A 15 33.52 -17.85 19.56
C SER A 15 32.54 -16.87 18.92
N PRO A 16 32.46 -15.61 19.38
CA PRO A 16 31.66 -14.60 18.71
C PRO A 16 32.04 -14.53 17.23
N PRO A 17 31.09 -14.25 16.33
CA PRO A 17 31.37 -14.17 14.91
C PRO A 17 32.52 -13.19 14.71
N THR A 18 33.63 -13.73 14.23
CA THR A 18 34.76 -12.97 13.71
C THR A 18 34.21 -11.91 12.76
N ASP A 19 34.52 -10.66 13.07
CA ASP A 19 34.14 -9.49 12.28
C ASP A 19 34.15 -9.81 10.77
N PRO A 20 33.04 -9.61 10.02
CA PRO A 20 33.05 -9.70 8.57
C PRO A 20 33.75 -8.47 7.94
N MET A 21 34.83 -8.02 8.57
CA MET A 21 35.61 -6.84 8.24
C MET A 21 37.02 -7.21 7.75
N GLY A 22 37.11 -8.30 6.99
CA GLY A 22 38.17 -8.52 6.01
C GLY A 22 37.99 -7.68 4.74
N ALA A 23 37.13 -6.66 4.76
CA ALA A 23 37.08 -5.64 3.72
C ALA A 23 38.30 -4.73 3.91
N SER A 24 39.35 -4.98 3.13
CA SER A 24 40.45 -4.05 2.94
C SER A 24 39.93 -2.64 2.65
N ALA A 25 39.91 -1.77 3.65
CA ALA A 25 39.70 -0.34 3.45
C ALA A 25 40.53 0.48 4.44
N PRO A 26 41.85 0.54 4.20
CA PRO A 26 42.52 1.83 4.26
C PRO A 26 43.45 1.97 3.04
N GLY A 27 42.91 2.39 1.89
CA GLY A 27 43.74 2.70 0.71
C GLY A 27 43.04 2.74 -0.65
N ALA A 28 41.79 2.29 -0.76
CA ALA A 28 41.04 2.41 -2.01
C ALA A 28 40.76 3.90 -2.31
N GLY A 29 41.26 4.40 -3.44
CA GLY A 29 40.98 5.77 -3.89
C GLY A 29 39.50 5.98 -4.23
N PRO A 30 39.02 7.24 -4.31
CA PRO A 30 37.60 7.57 -4.53
C PRO A 30 36.96 6.87 -5.74
N GLY A 31 37.70 6.77 -6.85
CA GLY A 31 37.21 6.09 -8.05
C GLY A 31 37.01 4.58 -7.88
N GLU A 32 37.75 3.92 -6.98
CA GLU A 32 37.59 2.50 -6.71
C GLU A 32 36.34 2.24 -5.87
N LEU A 33 36.06 3.08 -4.87
CA LEU A 33 34.85 2.98 -4.06
C LEU A 33 33.59 3.20 -4.89
N LEU A 34 33.60 4.15 -5.84
CA LEU A 34 32.51 4.32 -6.79
C LEU A 34 32.30 3.06 -7.63
N ARG A 35 33.38 2.46 -8.14
CA ARG A 35 33.28 1.20 -8.89
C ARG A 35 32.67 0.09 -8.04
N GLN A 36 33.08 -0.02 -6.78
CA GLN A 36 32.54 -0.98 -5.83
C GLN A 36 31.07 -0.70 -5.50
N LEU A 37 30.69 0.56 -5.30
CA LEU A 37 29.29 0.95 -5.07
C LEU A 37 28.41 0.64 -6.28
N HIS A 38 28.86 0.98 -7.48
CA HIS A 38 28.14 0.65 -8.71
C HIS A 38 28.06 -0.86 -8.94
N ALA A 39 29.11 -1.62 -8.60
CA ALA A 39 29.08 -3.08 -8.65
C ALA A 39 28.05 -3.65 -7.65
N ALA A 40 28.07 -3.19 -6.40
CA ALA A 40 27.12 -3.61 -5.38
C ALA A 40 25.66 -3.25 -5.74
N ARG A 41 25.43 -2.05 -6.30
CA ARG A 41 24.11 -1.62 -6.82
C ARG A 41 23.64 -2.51 -7.98
N ARG A 42 24.54 -2.90 -8.89
CA ARG A 42 24.23 -3.86 -9.97
C ARG A 42 23.88 -5.24 -9.42
N GLU A 43 24.68 -5.76 -8.49
CA GLU A 43 24.40 -7.04 -7.81
C GLU A 43 23.03 -7.02 -7.13
N ARG A 44 22.73 -5.94 -6.38
CA ARG A 44 21.42 -5.73 -5.75
C ARG A 44 20.29 -5.75 -6.77
N ARG A 45 20.43 -5.05 -7.91
CA ARG A 45 19.43 -5.07 -8.99
C ARG A 45 19.25 -6.47 -9.56
N THR A 46 20.34 -7.19 -9.87
CA THR A 46 20.25 -8.56 -10.41
C THR A 46 19.64 -9.55 -9.42
N ALA A 47 19.91 -9.40 -8.12
CA ALA A 47 19.30 -10.22 -7.08
C ALA A 47 17.79 -9.93 -6.96
N ALA A 48 17.39 -8.66 -7.02
CA ALA A 48 15.98 -8.27 -7.03
C ALA A 48 15.23 -8.77 -8.28
N GLU A 49 15.85 -8.76 -9.46
CA GLU A 49 15.28 -9.32 -10.69
C GLU A 49 15.10 -10.85 -10.58
N ARG A 50 16.10 -11.57 -10.05
CA ARG A 50 16.01 -13.01 -9.79
C ARG A 50 14.95 -13.34 -8.75
N GLU A 51 14.86 -12.54 -7.70
CA GLU A 51 13.84 -12.68 -6.66
C GLU A 51 12.45 -12.58 -7.28
N HIS A 52 12.21 -11.56 -8.11
CA HIS A 52 10.94 -11.36 -8.79
C HIS A 52 10.59 -12.55 -9.71
N ALA A 53 11.56 -13.03 -10.49
CA ALA A 53 11.37 -14.19 -11.37
C ALA A 53 11.04 -15.48 -10.59
N LEU A 54 11.69 -15.72 -9.45
CA LEU A 54 11.41 -16.88 -8.59
C LEU A 54 10.03 -16.79 -7.93
N ARG A 55 9.60 -15.60 -7.51
CA ARG A 55 8.23 -15.40 -7.00
C ARG A 55 7.18 -15.76 -8.06
N GLN A 56 7.36 -15.27 -9.29
CA GLN A 56 6.48 -15.62 -10.41
C GLN A 56 6.45 -17.14 -10.67
N ALA A 57 7.61 -17.80 -10.64
CA ALA A 57 7.69 -19.25 -10.83
C ALA A 57 6.95 -20.03 -9.71
N VAL A 58 7.05 -19.58 -8.46
CA VAL A 58 6.32 -20.15 -7.31
C VAL A 58 4.80 -20.00 -7.50
N ASP A 59 4.33 -18.83 -7.92
CA ASP A 59 2.91 -18.56 -8.11
C ASP A 59 2.32 -19.40 -9.26
N VAL A 60 3.02 -19.46 -10.40
CA VAL A 60 2.63 -20.33 -11.54
C VAL A 60 2.55 -21.79 -11.11
N ARG A 61 3.53 -22.29 -10.33
CA ARG A 61 3.53 -23.69 -9.89
C ARG A 61 2.44 -23.98 -8.87
N ARG A 62 2.12 -23.02 -7.99
CA ARG A 62 0.98 -23.11 -7.07
C ARG A 62 -0.35 -23.18 -7.83
N HIS A 63 -0.56 -22.30 -8.81
CA HIS A 63 -1.76 -22.31 -9.64
C HIS A 63 -1.94 -23.65 -10.36
N TYR A 64 -0.84 -24.22 -10.89
CA TYR A 64 -0.87 -25.53 -11.53
C TYR A 64 -1.24 -26.67 -10.57
N LEU A 65 -0.80 -26.64 -9.29
CA LEU A 65 -1.25 -27.60 -8.28
C LEU A 65 -2.76 -27.49 -8.00
N GLU A 66 -3.30 -26.27 -7.98
CA GLU A 66 -4.73 -26.06 -7.79
C GLU A 66 -5.53 -26.60 -8.97
N GLU A 67 -5.06 -26.38 -10.21
CA GLU A 67 -5.68 -26.95 -11.41
C GLU A 67 -5.64 -28.48 -11.40
N LEU A 68 -4.52 -29.09 -11.02
CA LEU A 68 -4.44 -30.55 -10.83
C LEU A 68 -5.45 -31.02 -9.78
N ALA A 69 -5.55 -30.34 -8.64
CA ALA A 69 -6.50 -30.68 -7.58
C ALA A 69 -7.97 -30.52 -8.02
N ARG A 70 -8.28 -29.55 -8.89
CA ARG A 70 -9.60 -29.38 -9.50
C ARG A 70 -9.91 -30.46 -10.54
N ALA A 71 -8.89 -30.88 -11.30
CA ALA A 71 -9.00 -31.90 -12.34
C ALA A 71 -9.09 -33.33 -11.77
N ASP A 72 -8.50 -33.58 -10.61
CA ASP A 72 -8.49 -34.86 -9.89
C ASP A 72 -9.86 -35.15 -9.22
N ARG A 73 -10.91 -35.12 -10.03
CA ARG A 73 -12.15 -35.86 -9.78
C ARG A 73 -11.80 -37.36 -9.78
N PRO A 74 -12.59 -38.24 -9.13
CA PRO A 74 -12.20 -39.62 -8.76
C PRO A 74 -12.00 -40.63 -9.92
N SER A 75 -11.54 -40.20 -11.08
CA SER A 75 -11.11 -41.02 -12.20
C SER A 75 -9.62 -41.37 -12.11
N GLY A 76 -9.16 -41.89 -10.97
CA GLY A 76 -7.90 -42.65 -10.84
C GLY A 76 -6.64 -42.06 -11.50
N GLY A 77 -6.47 -40.74 -11.45
CA GLY A 77 -5.25 -40.09 -11.93
C GLY A 77 -4.02 -40.55 -11.14
N ASP A 78 -2.91 -40.77 -11.84
CA ASP A 78 -1.64 -41.19 -11.23
C ASP A 78 -1.08 -40.03 -10.40
N GLY A 79 -1.19 -40.09 -9.06
CA GLY A 79 -0.80 -39.02 -8.13
C GLY A 79 0.69 -38.64 -8.16
N THR A 80 1.48 -39.26 -9.03
CA THR A 80 2.90 -39.01 -9.27
C THR A 80 3.17 -37.58 -9.79
N GLU A 81 2.27 -37.00 -10.59
CA GLU A 81 2.42 -35.64 -11.13
C GLU A 81 2.25 -34.56 -10.06
N SER A 82 1.31 -34.74 -9.12
CA SER A 82 1.12 -33.83 -7.98
C SER A 82 2.33 -33.86 -7.03
N VAL A 83 2.85 -35.04 -6.71
CA VAL A 83 4.04 -35.20 -5.86
C VAL A 83 5.28 -34.55 -6.51
N ARG A 84 5.47 -34.73 -7.81
CA ARG A 84 6.56 -34.07 -8.56
C ARG A 84 6.42 -32.56 -8.51
N THR A 85 5.22 -32.05 -8.74
CA THR A 85 4.92 -30.61 -8.72
C THR A 85 5.16 -30.01 -7.33
N GLN A 86 4.77 -30.70 -6.26
CA GLN A 86 5.04 -30.29 -4.88
C GLN A 86 6.54 -30.24 -4.56
N ARG A 87 7.33 -31.20 -5.06
CA ARG A 87 8.78 -31.19 -4.91
C ARG A 87 9.44 -30.00 -5.61
N GLU A 88 9.05 -29.75 -6.86
CA GLU A 88 9.55 -28.58 -7.62
C GLU A 88 9.16 -27.26 -6.92
N LEU A 89 7.96 -27.17 -6.34
CA LEU A 89 7.56 -26.02 -5.54
C LEU A 89 8.44 -25.85 -4.29
N ALA A 90 8.79 -26.94 -3.60
CA ALA A 90 9.68 -26.90 -2.44
C ALA A 90 11.09 -26.43 -2.84
N ASP A 91 11.63 -26.93 -3.95
CA ASP A 91 12.94 -26.52 -4.48
C ASP A 91 12.95 -25.02 -4.85
N LEU A 92 11.88 -24.51 -5.47
CA LEU A 92 11.72 -23.07 -5.76
C LEU A 92 11.69 -22.21 -4.49
N HIS A 93 11.05 -22.67 -3.41
CA HIS A 93 11.06 -21.94 -2.14
C HIS A 93 12.45 -21.87 -1.50
N VAL A 94 13.25 -22.95 -1.62
CA VAL A 94 14.64 -22.97 -1.15
C VAL A 94 15.48 -21.97 -1.97
N GLU A 95 15.34 -21.97 -3.29
CA GLU A 95 16.03 -20.98 -4.14
C GLU A 95 15.61 -19.55 -3.82
N LEU A 96 14.31 -19.29 -3.64
CA LEU A 96 13.80 -17.96 -3.29
C LEU A 96 14.40 -17.47 -1.96
N THR A 97 14.48 -18.34 -0.96
CA THR A 97 15.11 -18.01 0.33
C THR A 97 16.57 -17.65 0.16
N ARG A 98 17.33 -18.40 -0.65
CA ARG A 98 18.73 -18.10 -0.95
C ARG A 98 18.89 -16.76 -1.66
N VAL A 99 18.05 -16.46 -2.65
CA VAL A 99 18.10 -15.20 -3.39
C VAL A 99 17.75 -14.01 -2.49
N TRP A 100 16.82 -14.17 -1.54
CA TRP A 100 16.56 -13.16 -0.51
C TRP A 100 17.79 -12.87 0.35
N GLU A 101 18.53 -13.89 0.78
CA GLU A 101 19.76 -13.70 1.53
C GLU A 101 20.88 -13.04 0.69
N GLU A 102 20.95 -13.35 -0.61
CA GLU A 102 21.87 -12.70 -1.54
C GLU A 102 21.51 -11.22 -1.75
N HIS A 103 20.22 -10.92 -1.93
CA HIS A 103 19.71 -9.55 -2.06
C HIS A 103 19.96 -8.74 -0.78
N ALA A 104 19.68 -9.30 0.40
CA ALA A 104 19.97 -8.66 1.68
C ALA A 104 21.46 -8.36 1.85
N ARG A 105 22.35 -9.33 1.56
CA ARG A 105 23.81 -9.12 1.60
C ARG A 105 24.27 -8.04 0.62
N ALA A 106 23.69 -7.96 -0.57
CA ALA A 106 24.01 -6.90 -1.53
C ALA A 106 23.52 -5.52 -1.06
N ALA A 107 22.35 -5.45 -0.43
CA ALA A 107 21.82 -4.22 0.17
C ALA A 107 22.71 -3.74 1.33
N ASP A 108 23.14 -4.63 2.23
CA ASP A 108 24.04 -4.32 3.34
C ASP A 108 25.39 -3.79 2.83
N ARG A 109 25.96 -4.40 1.77
CA ARG A 109 27.18 -3.90 1.10
C ARG A 109 26.99 -2.50 0.52
N CYS A 110 25.87 -2.23 -0.15
CA CYS A 110 25.56 -0.90 -0.66
C CYS A 110 25.50 0.13 0.47
N ALA A 111 24.76 -0.17 1.54
CA ALA A 111 24.60 0.73 2.68
C ALA A 111 25.92 0.96 3.44
N ALA A 112 26.80 -0.05 3.51
CA ALA A 112 28.13 0.10 4.08
C ALA A 112 29.01 1.03 3.23
N LEU A 113 29.00 0.88 1.90
CA LEU A 113 29.76 1.73 0.98
C LEU A 113 29.25 3.18 0.96
N GLU A 114 27.93 3.38 0.99
CA GLU A 114 27.31 4.72 1.06
C GLU A 114 27.68 5.42 2.36
N ARG A 115 27.65 4.71 3.50
CA ARG A 115 28.12 5.26 4.78
C ARG A 115 29.59 5.65 4.74
N TRP A 116 30.46 4.78 4.21
CA TRP A 116 31.89 5.05 4.10
C TRP A 116 32.17 6.28 3.22
N ILE A 117 31.48 6.40 2.08
CA ILE A 117 31.59 7.56 1.18
C ILE A 117 31.17 8.86 1.90
N ALA A 118 30.06 8.81 2.66
CA ALA A 118 29.58 9.95 3.43
C ALA A 118 30.54 10.33 4.57
N GLU A 119 31.06 9.36 5.32
CA GLU A 119 32.05 9.57 6.40
C GLU A 119 33.37 10.15 5.89
N ALA A 120 33.79 9.72 4.70
CA ALA A 120 34.96 10.28 4.02
C ALA A 120 34.71 11.67 3.40
N GLY A 121 33.49 12.21 3.55
CA GLY A 121 33.12 13.53 3.09
C GLY A 121 33.05 13.66 1.57
N TRP A 122 32.71 12.59 0.85
CA TRP A 122 32.51 12.65 -0.59
C TRP A 122 31.02 12.67 -0.93
N VAL A 123 30.66 13.45 -1.95
CA VAL A 123 29.29 13.50 -2.48
C VAL A 123 29.30 12.97 -3.91
N GLU A 124 28.38 12.06 -4.21
CA GLU A 124 28.15 11.59 -5.58
C GLU A 124 27.45 12.71 -6.37
N ARG A 125 28.14 13.28 -7.36
CA ARG A 125 27.53 14.18 -8.32
C ARG A 125 27.15 13.39 -9.57
N PRO A 126 25.87 13.41 -9.99
CA PRO A 126 25.48 12.83 -11.25
C PRO A 126 26.20 13.56 -12.38
N GLY A 127 26.87 12.81 -13.25
CA GLY A 127 27.48 13.37 -14.45
C GLY A 127 26.41 13.88 -15.43
N PRO A 128 26.76 14.79 -16.36
CA PRO A 128 25.89 15.11 -17.49
C PRO A 128 25.46 13.84 -18.24
N ALA A 129 24.28 13.87 -18.86
CA ALA A 129 23.68 12.71 -19.53
C ALA A 129 24.70 11.92 -20.36
N GLY A 130 24.94 10.66 -19.97
CA GLY A 130 25.90 9.76 -20.62
C GLY A 130 27.29 9.68 -19.99
N THR A 131 27.57 10.43 -18.92
CA THR A 131 28.84 10.34 -18.16
C THR A 131 28.63 9.68 -16.79
N PRO A 132 29.57 8.85 -16.32
CA PRO A 132 29.49 8.22 -15.01
C PRO A 132 29.55 9.27 -13.89
N SER A 133 28.86 9.00 -12.78
CA SER A 133 28.95 9.82 -11.56
C SER A 133 30.39 9.98 -11.11
N LEU A 134 30.73 11.15 -10.59
CA LEU A 134 32.02 11.44 -9.97
C LEU A 134 31.81 11.74 -8.48
N LEU A 135 32.74 11.26 -7.63
CA LEU A 135 32.80 11.66 -6.23
C LEU A 135 33.61 12.94 -6.17
N GLU A 136 32.98 14.00 -5.69
CA GLU A 136 33.66 15.24 -5.34
C GLU A 136 33.76 15.36 -3.82
N PRO A 137 34.89 15.86 -3.29
CA PRO A 137 34.98 16.11 -1.87
C PRO A 137 33.96 17.19 -1.51
N ALA A 138 33.26 17.05 -0.39
CA ALA A 138 32.20 17.95 0.07
C ALA A 138 32.70 19.35 0.48
N GLY A 139 33.95 19.71 0.17
CA GLY A 139 34.65 20.89 0.68
C GLY A 139 34.58 22.15 -0.21
N GLU A 140 34.22 23.27 0.43
CA GLU A 140 34.39 24.71 0.14
C GLU A 140 34.15 25.32 -1.26
N GLU A 141 34.31 24.62 -2.38
CA GLU A 141 34.15 25.24 -3.70
C GLU A 141 32.70 25.61 -4.04
N ALA A 142 31.72 24.93 -3.42
CA ALA A 142 30.31 25.32 -3.52
C ALA A 142 30.06 26.74 -2.96
N GLY A 143 30.83 27.19 -1.97
CA GLY A 143 30.75 28.55 -1.43
C GLY A 143 31.38 29.62 -2.35
N ARG A 144 32.43 29.27 -3.11
CA ARG A 144 33.12 30.23 -4.01
C ARG A 144 32.43 30.41 -5.36
N ARG A 145 31.74 29.39 -5.88
CA ARG A 145 30.97 29.52 -7.13
C ARG A 145 29.66 30.28 -6.94
N ALA A 146 29.06 30.26 -5.75
CA ALA A 146 27.92 31.11 -5.41
C ALA A 146 28.29 32.61 -5.33
N SER A 147 29.56 32.94 -5.00
CA SER A 147 30.00 34.34 -4.86
C SER A 147 30.59 34.97 -6.12
N THR A 148 30.75 34.23 -7.22
CA THR A 148 31.37 34.73 -8.47
C THR A 148 30.42 34.82 -9.66
N GLY A 149 29.15 34.44 -9.49
CA GLY A 149 28.14 34.43 -10.57
C GLY A 149 27.25 35.68 -10.70
N ALA A 150 27.38 36.69 -9.82
CA ALA A 150 26.44 37.81 -9.77
C ALA A 150 26.86 39.07 -10.57
N ASP A 151 28.12 39.23 -11.00
CA ASP A 151 28.62 40.51 -11.54
C ASP A 151 29.19 40.47 -12.97
N ALA A 152 28.89 39.43 -13.76
CA ALA A 152 29.50 39.26 -15.08
C ALA A 152 28.58 39.58 -16.28
N PHE A 153 27.57 40.46 -16.17
CA PHE A 153 26.88 41.00 -17.35
C PHE A 153 26.24 42.37 -17.08
N HIS A 154 27.06 43.44 -17.05
CA HIS A 154 26.67 44.75 -17.56
C HIS A 154 27.90 45.67 -17.67
N ALA A 155 28.45 45.75 -18.87
CA ALA A 155 29.29 46.88 -19.25
C ALA A 155 28.40 48.01 -19.77
N PRO A 156 28.49 49.21 -19.18
CA PRO A 156 28.43 50.41 -19.99
C PRO A 156 29.65 51.31 -19.78
N ARG A 157 29.83 52.15 -20.79
CA ARG A 157 30.97 53.01 -21.08
C ARG A 157 31.29 54.03 -19.97
N ARG A 158 32.59 54.27 -19.79
CA ARG A 158 33.23 55.42 -19.12
C ARG A 158 32.63 56.77 -19.56
N PRO A 159 32.58 57.77 -18.66
CA PRO A 159 33.64 58.78 -18.66
C PRO A 159 34.16 59.25 -17.29
N GLU A 160 35.43 59.62 -17.30
CA GLU A 160 36.14 60.72 -16.61
C GLU A 160 35.77 61.16 -15.18
N ARG A 161 36.63 60.73 -14.24
CA ARG A 161 37.50 61.54 -13.38
C ARG A 161 37.06 62.98 -13.03
N THR A 162 36.76 63.23 -11.77
CA THR A 162 37.38 64.32 -10.97
C THR A 162 37.35 64.00 -9.48
N ASP A 163 38.44 64.42 -8.82
CA ASP A 163 38.75 64.28 -7.40
C ASP A 163 37.81 65.05 -6.48
N ARG A 164 37.49 64.49 -5.30
CA ARG A 164 37.57 65.15 -3.98
C ARG A 164 36.95 64.30 -2.86
N THR A 165 37.76 64.02 -1.84
CA THR A 165 37.40 63.67 -0.45
C THR A 165 37.79 64.85 0.45
N PRO A 166 37.51 64.87 1.77
CA PRO A 166 36.35 64.52 2.63
C PRO A 166 35.94 65.80 3.46
N PRO A 167 35.29 65.84 4.67
CA PRO A 167 35.11 64.79 5.70
C PRO A 167 33.86 64.76 6.64
N ALA A 168 33.81 63.64 7.39
CA ALA A 168 33.34 63.41 8.77
C ALA A 168 31.87 63.64 9.18
N ALA A 169 31.24 62.61 9.80
CA ALA A 169 30.85 62.58 11.23
C ALA A 169 29.70 61.58 11.56
N ALA A 170 29.73 61.08 12.81
CA ALA A 170 28.67 60.43 13.62
C ALA A 170 28.23 58.99 13.21
N VAL A 171 28.42 57.92 13.99
CA VAL A 171 28.18 57.59 15.43
C VAL A 171 26.70 57.53 15.81
N HIS A 172 26.34 56.38 16.40
CA HIS A 172 25.10 55.91 17.07
C HIS A 172 24.46 54.73 16.29
N GLY A 173 24.38 53.49 16.78
CA GLY A 173 24.32 53.01 18.16
C GLY A 173 22.87 52.70 18.52
N ALA A 174 22.35 51.54 18.13
CA ALA A 174 21.00 51.08 18.49
C ALA A 174 21.07 49.63 19.00
N ALA A 175 20.85 49.47 20.30
CA ALA A 175 20.66 48.20 20.99
C ALA A 175 19.17 47.81 21.01
N PRO A 176 18.82 46.52 21.05
CA PRO A 176 17.44 46.05 20.98
C PRO A 176 16.72 46.07 22.34
N ALA A 177 15.41 46.35 22.28
CA ALA A 177 14.49 46.40 23.41
C ALA A 177 14.15 45.00 23.96
N GLN A 178 14.17 44.89 25.29
CA GLN A 178 13.72 43.73 26.07
C GLN A 178 12.19 43.61 26.05
N ALA A 179 11.70 42.39 25.84
CA ALA A 179 10.30 42.00 26.06
C ALA A 179 10.07 41.60 27.53
N PRO A 180 8.89 41.87 28.13
CA PRO A 180 8.59 41.46 29.50
C PRO A 180 8.03 40.03 29.60
N ASP A 181 8.42 39.34 30.67
CA ASP A 181 7.94 38.02 31.12
C ASP A 181 6.42 37.96 31.35
N PRO A 182 5.75 36.84 31.00
CA PRO A 182 4.38 36.58 31.43
C PRO A 182 4.31 35.84 32.79
N ALA A 183 3.41 36.33 33.65
CA ALA A 183 3.05 35.74 34.94
C ALA A 183 2.32 34.39 34.82
N PRO A 184 2.40 33.48 35.82
CA PRO A 184 1.82 32.14 35.74
C PRO A 184 0.30 32.12 36.02
N ALA A 185 -0.44 31.44 35.15
CA ALA A 185 -1.87 31.19 35.28
C ALA A 185 -2.17 30.06 36.29
N ALA A 186 -3.21 30.28 37.11
CA ALA A 186 -3.68 29.39 38.16
C ALA A 186 -4.40 28.15 37.61
N VAL A 187 -4.16 27.01 38.25
CA VAL A 187 -4.81 25.71 38.00
C VAL A 187 -6.13 25.65 38.77
N PRO A 188 -7.28 25.33 38.12
CA PRO A 188 -8.50 25.00 38.86
C PRO A 188 -8.57 23.51 39.21
N THR A 189 -8.93 23.24 40.46
CA THR A 189 -9.19 21.93 41.06
C THR A 189 -10.57 21.40 40.64
N PRO A 190 -10.76 20.10 40.34
CA PRO A 190 -12.09 19.53 40.08
C PRO A 190 -12.81 19.14 41.37
N PRO A 191 -14.15 19.34 41.48
CA PRO A 191 -14.92 18.82 42.59
C PRO A 191 -15.50 17.42 42.31
N GLY A 192 -15.37 16.54 43.30
CA GLY A 192 -16.52 15.86 43.89
C GLY A 192 -17.08 14.63 43.20
N ALA A 193 -16.57 13.47 43.61
CA ALA A 193 -17.17 12.16 43.38
C ALA A 193 -18.57 12.04 44.03
N ALA A 194 -19.50 11.38 43.34
CA ALA A 194 -20.70 10.82 43.92
C ALA A 194 -20.98 9.42 43.33
N ALA A 195 -20.91 8.40 44.20
CA ALA A 195 -21.48 7.08 43.96
C ALA A 195 -23.01 7.12 44.15
N PRO A 196 -23.77 6.18 43.57
CA PRO A 196 -24.35 5.16 44.46
C PRO A 196 -24.59 3.75 43.86
N ALA A 197 -24.35 2.76 44.73
CA ALA A 197 -25.12 1.54 45.06
C ALA A 197 -25.50 0.43 44.03
N PRO A 198 -25.60 -0.86 44.46
CA PRO A 198 -25.75 -2.03 43.60
C PRO A 198 -27.12 -2.77 43.63
N SER A 199 -27.37 -3.57 42.57
CA SER A 199 -28.21 -4.80 42.46
C SER A 199 -29.76 -4.66 42.52
N PRO A 200 -30.57 -5.63 42.00
CA PRO A 200 -30.31 -7.07 41.88
C PRO A 200 -30.80 -7.79 40.58
N ALA A 201 -30.59 -9.10 40.59
CA ALA A 201 -30.85 -10.12 39.57
C ALA A 201 -32.31 -10.61 39.46
N ALA A 202 -32.51 -11.42 38.40
CA ALA A 202 -33.49 -12.51 38.20
C ALA A 202 -34.84 -12.20 37.53
N GLY A 203 -35.14 -12.93 36.46
CA GLY A 203 -36.47 -13.02 35.85
C GLY A 203 -36.51 -13.67 34.46
N ALA A 204 -36.39 -15.00 34.38
CA ALA A 204 -37.12 -15.82 33.38
C ALA A 204 -38.48 -16.20 34.03
N PRO A 205 -39.61 -16.45 33.31
CA PRO A 205 -39.72 -17.33 32.14
C PRO A 205 -40.79 -16.92 31.09
N SER A 206 -40.89 -17.66 29.97
CA SER A 206 -42.14 -18.31 29.48
C SER A 206 -42.07 -18.69 27.99
N SER A 207 -42.26 -19.97 27.72
CA SER A 207 -42.49 -20.52 26.37
C SER A 207 -43.93 -20.29 25.92
N PRO A 208 -44.18 -20.05 24.61
CA PRO A 208 -45.48 -20.34 24.02
C PRO A 208 -45.41 -21.33 22.84
N GLY A 209 -46.33 -22.29 22.87
CA GLY A 209 -47.18 -22.63 21.72
C GLY A 209 -46.56 -23.36 20.53
N ALA A 210 -46.71 -24.69 20.50
CA ALA A 210 -46.59 -25.49 19.29
C ALA A 210 -47.80 -25.25 18.36
N LEU A 211 -47.52 -25.01 17.07
CA LEU A 211 -48.49 -24.95 15.97
C LEU A 211 -47.93 -25.71 14.74
N PRO A 212 -48.79 -26.13 13.79
CA PRO A 212 -48.65 -27.38 13.05
C PRO A 212 -47.73 -27.32 11.82
N VAL A 213 -47.16 -28.48 11.48
CA VAL A 213 -46.27 -28.71 10.33
C VAL A 213 -47.09 -28.86 9.04
N PRO A 214 -46.88 -28.04 7.99
CA PRO A 214 -47.44 -28.30 6.67
C PRO A 214 -46.61 -29.33 5.88
N ALA A 215 -47.34 -30.17 5.14
CA ALA A 215 -46.83 -31.31 4.36
C ALA A 215 -45.93 -30.90 3.18
N ALA A 216 -44.87 -31.68 2.95
CA ALA A 216 -43.98 -31.53 1.80
C ALA A 216 -44.60 -32.05 0.50
N PRO A 217 -44.44 -31.36 -0.64
CA PRO A 217 -44.84 -31.88 -1.95
C PRO A 217 -43.80 -32.86 -2.53
N SER A 218 -44.30 -33.94 -3.12
CA SER A 218 -43.53 -34.99 -3.79
C SER A 218 -42.80 -34.51 -5.05
N PRO A 219 -41.63 -35.09 -5.40
CA PRO A 219 -40.95 -34.82 -6.66
C PRO A 219 -41.58 -35.59 -7.84
N PRO A 220 -41.67 -34.99 -9.05
CA PRO A 220 -42.07 -35.72 -10.25
C PRO A 220 -40.90 -36.48 -10.92
N ASP A 221 -41.33 -37.53 -11.62
CA ASP A 221 -40.59 -38.64 -12.20
C ASP A 221 -39.48 -38.33 -13.21
N ALA A 222 -38.58 -39.31 -13.29
CA ALA A 222 -37.46 -39.42 -14.20
C ALA A 222 -37.83 -39.82 -15.64
N ALA A 223 -36.95 -39.41 -16.57
CA ALA A 223 -36.54 -40.10 -17.81
C ALA A 223 -37.54 -40.07 -18.99
N PRO A 224 -37.09 -40.10 -20.28
CA PRO A 224 -35.99 -40.95 -20.73
C PRO A 224 -34.95 -40.38 -21.72
N THR A 225 -33.88 -41.17 -21.75
CA THR A 225 -32.71 -41.21 -22.61
C THR A 225 -33.03 -41.18 -24.12
N GLY A 226 -32.33 -40.31 -24.85
CA GLY A 226 -32.23 -40.31 -26.31
C GLY A 226 -30.79 -40.46 -26.76
N ARG A 227 -30.47 -41.61 -27.33
CA ARG A 227 -29.15 -42.05 -27.83
C ARG A 227 -29.02 -41.75 -29.32
N GLY A 228 -27.89 -41.16 -29.71
CA GLY A 228 -27.22 -41.46 -30.98
C GLY A 228 -27.43 -40.46 -32.13
N GLY A 229 -26.34 -40.08 -32.80
CA GLY A 229 -26.44 -39.40 -34.09
C GLY A 229 -25.13 -38.80 -34.63
N ARG A 230 -24.19 -39.69 -34.96
CA ARG A 230 -23.27 -39.63 -36.11
C ARG A 230 -22.96 -38.26 -36.76
N GLY A 231 -21.67 -37.93 -36.78
CA GLY A 231 -21.08 -36.87 -37.58
C GLY A 231 -21.31 -37.02 -39.09
N GLY A 232 -21.59 -35.88 -39.72
CA GLY A 232 -21.60 -35.67 -41.16
C GLY A 232 -20.68 -34.50 -41.50
N ARG A 233 -19.65 -34.79 -42.29
CA ARG A 233 -18.83 -33.79 -42.99
C ARG A 233 -19.69 -33.10 -44.05
N GLY A 234 -19.48 -31.80 -44.29
CA GLY A 234 -19.86 -31.22 -45.58
C GLY A 234 -20.20 -29.74 -45.59
N ARG A 235 -19.18 -28.93 -45.91
CA ARG A 235 -19.18 -27.88 -46.94
C ARG A 235 -20.11 -26.65 -46.84
N THR A 236 -19.51 -25.57 -47.37
CA THR A 236 -20.08 -24.37 -48.02
C THR A 236 -20.68 -23.27 -47.15
N ARG A 237 -19.92 -22.15 -47.07
CA ARG A 237 -20.46 -20.79 -46.98
C ARG A 237 -21.48 -20.58 -48.11
N PRO A 238 -22.55 -19.80 -47.87
CA PRO A 238 -22.57 -18.48 -48.52
C PRO A 238 -23.28 -17.36 -47.74
N SER A 239 -22.85 -16.14 -48.10
CA SER A 239 -23.61 -14.89 -48.23
C SER A 239 -24.31 -14.24 -47.03
N ARG A 240 -23.85 -13.01 -46.76
CA ARG A 240 -24.60 -11.92 -46.11
C ARG A 240 -25.94 -11.63 -46.82
N PRO A 241 -26.90 -11.04 -46.08
CA PRO A 241 -27.51 -9.77 -46.49
C PRO A 241 -27.44 -8.75 -45.33
N ARG A 242 -26.89 -7.54 -45.55
CA ARG A 242 -27.64 -6.29 -45.86
C ARG A 242 -28.79 -5.99 -44.89
N GLY A 243 -28.59 -4.91 -44.12
CA GLY A 243 -29.62 -3.89 -43.95
C GLY A 243 -30.31 -3.84 -42.60
N ALA A 244 -29.92 -2.88 -41.76
CA ALA A 244 -30.88 -2.05 -41.03
C ALA A 244 -30.20 -0.73 -40.71
N ARG A 245 -30.69 0.33 -41.35
CA ARG A 245 -30.42 1.72 -41.00
C ARG A 245 -31.28 2.02 -39.78
N PHE A 246 -30.70 2.50 -38.69
CA PHE A 246 -31.45 3.24 -37.68
C PHE A 246 -30.92 4.67 -37.69
N HIS A 247 -31.74 5.55 -38.30
CA HIS A 247 -31.75 6.98 -38.05
C HIS A 247 -32.65 7.22 -36.84
N GLY A 248 -32.18 8.04 -35.91
CA GLY A 248 -32.88 8.55 -34.73
C GLY A 248 -31.80 9.12 -33.81
N GLY A 249 -31.51 10.42 -33.78
CA GLY A 249 -32.44 11.54 -33.87
C GLY A 249 -33.12 11.71 -32.52
N PHE A 250 -32.36 12.18 -31.53
CA PHE A 250 -32.91 12.77 -30.32
C PHE A 250 -32.27 14.14 -30.15
N GLU A 251 -33.15 15.11 -30.29
CA GLU A 251 -32.97 16.53 -30.02
C GLU A 251 -32.69 16.77 -28.54
N GLU A 252 -32.10 17.93 -28.33
CA GLU A 252 -31.67 18.56 -27.09
C GLU A 252 -32.86 18.79 -26.14
N ASP A 253 -32.67 18.48 -24.86
CA ASP A 253 -33.38 19.17 -23.78
C ASP A 253 -32.32 19.81 -22.89
N GLU A 254 -32.04 21.06 -23.23
CA GLU A 254 -31.22 22.02 -22.54
C GLU A 254 -31.99 22.50 -21.29
N VAL A 255 -31.75 21.86 -20.14
CA VAL A 255 -32.29 22.33 -18.85
C VAL A 255 -31.23 23.16 -18.15
N GLU A 256 -31.36 24.47 -18.37
CA GLU A 256 -30.72 25.55 -17.64
C GLU A 256 -31.22 25.53 -16.18
N GLY A 257 -30.33 25.26 -15.22
CA GLY A 257 -30.62 25.21 -13.79
C GLY A 257 -29.55 26.00 -13.01
N PRO A 258 -29.94 26.91 -12.10
CA PRO A 258 -29.15 28.08 -11.74
C PRO A 258 -28.00 27.82 -10.76
N ALA A 259 -26.98 28.66 -10.91
CA ALA A 259 -25.87 28.84 -9.99
C ALA A 259 -26.34 29.17 -8.56
N LEU A 260 -25.82 28.39 -7.59
CA LEU A 260 -25.85 28.73 -6.17
C LEU A 260 -24.41 29.02 -5.73
N ASP A 261 -24.07 30.31 -5.78
CA ASP A 261 -23.04 30.92 -4.94
C ASP A 261 -23.62 31.13 -3.54
N ALA A 262 -23.04 30.49 -2.51
CA ALA A 262 -22.92 31.08 -1.18
C ALA A 262 -21.94 30.30 -0.27
N PRO A 263 -21.19 31.01 0.59
CA PRO A 263 -20.05 30.47 1.36
C PRO A 263 -20.43 29.85 2.70
N PHE A 264 -19.69 28.82 3.11
CA PHE A 264 -19.68 28.27 4.47
C PHE A 264 -18.96 29.24 5.43
N GLY A 265 -19.73 29.99 6.21
CA GLY A 265 -19.27 30.76 7.36
C GLY A 265 -19.92 30.25 8.63
N LEU A 266 -19.20 29.41 9.37
CA LEU A 266 -19.51 28.97 10.73
C LEU A 266 -19.36 30.16 11.69
N VAL A 267 -20.46 30.64 12.25
CA VAL A 267 -20.47 31.45 13.47
C VAL A 267 -21.51 30.87 14.42
N LEU A 268 -21.03 30.23 15.49
CA LEU A 268 -21.79 29.98 16.70
C LEU A 268 -21.86 31.28 17.49
N ASP A 269 -23.06 31.79 17.73
CA ASP A 269 -23.34 32.59 18.92
C ASP A 269 -24.79 32.36 19.37
N GLY A 270 -24.93 32.07 20.66
CA GLY A 270 -26.18 31.64 21.28
C GLY A 270 -27.07 32.79 21.73
N HIS A 271 -28.38 32.56 21.65
CA HIS A 271 -29.37 33.22 22.51
C HIS A 271 -30.55 32.30 22.81
N PRO A 272 -31.03 32.23 24.06
CA PRO A 272 -32.22 31.48 24.42
C PRO A 272 -33.48 32.33 24.20
N GLY A 273 -34.51 31.76 23.60
CA GLY A 273 -35.77 32.44 23.40
C GLY A 273 -36.91 31.46 23.17
N ASP A 274 -37.76 31.34 24.19
CA ASP A 274 -39.02 30.60 24.17
C ASP A 274 -39.88 30.93 22.95
N ALA A 275 -40.30 29.91 22.21
CA ALA A 275 -41.50 29.95 21.38
C ALA A 275 -42.07 28.54 21.23
N ALA A 276 -43.18 28.32 21.92
CA ALA A 276 -44.09 27.22 21.67
C ALA A 276 -44.67 27.33 20.24
N GLY A 277 -44.66 26.23 19.48
CA GLY A 277 -45.34 26.20 18.19
C GLY A 277 -45.07 24.94 17.37
N GLN A 278 -46.11 24.10 17.24
CA GLN A 278 -46.34 23.09 16.20
C GLN A 278 -45.27 21.99 15.99
N ALA A 279 -45.55 20.81 16.55
CA ALA A 279 -44.99 19.55 16.09
C ALA A 279 -45.69 19.10 14.78
N PRO A 280 -44.96 18.71 13.72
CA PRO A 280 -45.54 17.90 12.65
C PRO A 280 -45.52 16.41 13.00
N ASP A 281 -46.63 15.74 12.66
CA ASP A 281 -46.90 14.32 12.85
C ASP A 281 -45.76 13.42 12.37
N SER A 282 -45.22 12.63 13.30
CA SER A 282 -44.27 11.56 13.02
C SER A 282 -45.03 10.29 12.63
N VAL A 283 -44.89 9.87 11.38
CA VAL A 283 -45.39 8.59 10.87
C VAL A 283 -44.50 7.47 11.42
N PRO A 284 -45.01 6.44 12.12
CA PRO A 284 -44.18 5.35 12.59
C PRO A 284 -43.87 4.38 11.43
N LEU A 285 -42.62 4.37 10.97
CA LEU A 285 -42.07 3.27 10.18
C LEU A 285 -41.65 2.15 11.14
N THR A 286 -42.52 1.16 11.35
CA THR A 286 -42.15 -0.15 11.90
C THR A 286 -41.38 -0.94 10.84
N ALA A 287 -40.06 -0.96 10.94
CA ALA A 287 -39.22 -1.92 10.23
C ALA A 287 -39.02 -3.16 11.12
N GLU A 288 -39.62 -4.29 10.72
CA GLU A 288 -39.36 -5.58 11.36
C GLU A 288 -37.96 -6.10 11.00
N PRO A 289 -37.16 -6.60 11.95
CA PRO A 289 -35.89 -7.25 11.65
C PRO A 289 -36.12 -8.65 11.06
N VAL A 290 -35.68 -8.87 9.83
CA VAL A 290 -35.59 -10.20 9.21
C VAL A 290 -34.46 -10.99 9.90
N ALA A 291 -34.83 -11.90 10.79
CA ALA A 291 -33.92 -12.84 11.41
C ALA A 291 -33.50 -13.94 10.41
N VAL A 292 -32.22 -13.95 10.04
CA VAL A 292 -31.61 -15.04 9.25
C VAL A 292 -31.49 -16.28 10.13
N ALA A 293 -32.12 -17.38 9.70
CA ALA A 293 -32.09 -18.66 10.40
C ALA A 293 -30.69 -19.32 10.33
N PRO A 294 -30.18 -19.92 11.43
CA PRO A 294 -28.93 -20.67 11.41
C PRO A 294 -29.10 -22.02 10.71
N THR A 295 -28.15 -22.35 9.84
CA THR A 295 -28.05 -23.64 9.16
C THR A 295 -27.69 -24.78 10.15
N PRO A 296 -28.18 -26.02 9.92
CA PRO A 296 -27.97 -27.14 10.83
C PRO A 296 -26.54 -27.71 10.73
N ARG A 297 -25.81 -27.68 11.86
CA ARG A 297 -24.51 -28.36 12.03
C ARG A 297 -24.71 -29.87 12.09
N GLY A 298 -24.37 -30.54 11.00
CA GLY A 298 -24.37 -31.99 10.87
C GLY A 298 -23.14 -32.67 11.48
N ALA A 299 -23.43 -33.78 12.16
CA ALA A 299 -22.67 -35.02 12.26
C ALA A 299 -21.22 -35.02 12.80
N ARG A 300 -21.13 -35.63 13.98
CA ARG A 300 -19.95 -36.14 14.67
C ARG A 300 -19.33 -37.29 13.86
N PHE A 301 -18.00 -37.26 13.69
CA PHE A 301 -17.24 -38.47 13.38
C PHE A 301 -16.36 -38.83 14.60
N HIS A 302 -16.63 -40.01 15.14
CA HIS A 302 -15.81 -40.75 16.10
C HIS A 302 -14.90 -41.74 15.35
N GLY A 303 -13.69 -41.95 15.86
CA GLY A 303 -12.75 -43.02 15.50
C GLY A 303 -11.82 -42.63 14.34
N SER A 304 -10.50 -42.81 14.38
CA SER A 304 -9.77 -43.97 14.89
C SER A 304 -8.36 -43.58 15.38
N ALA A 305 -7.96 -44.24 16.47
CA ALA A 305 -6.60 -44.31 16.96
C ALA A 305 -5.68 -45.11 16.02
N GLY A 306 -4.36 -44.89 16.14
CA GLY A 306 -3.33 -45.82 15.68
C GLY A 306 -2.27 -45.20 14.79
N GLY A 307 -1.20 -44.66 15.38
CA GLY A 307 -0.07 -44.13 14.63
C GLY A 307 1.12 -43.82 15.54
N THR A 308 1.91 -44.85 15.79
CA THR A 308 3.11 -44.93 16.62
C THR A 308 4.23 -43.94 16.26
N GLY A 309 4.81 -43.32 17.29
CA GLY A 309 6.26 -43.23 17.48
C GLY A 309 7.09 -42.45 16.47
N GLY A 310 7.34 -41.17 16.78
CA GLY A 310 8.44 -40.39 16.20
C GLY A 310 9.10 -39.55 17.30
N ALA A 311 10.08 -40.13 17.97
CA ALA A 311 10.91 -39.46 18.95
C ALA A 311 11.90 -38.51 18.26
N GLY A 312 12.09 -37.33 18.85
CA GLY A 312 13.35 -36.58 18.79
C GLY A 312 13.60 -35.74 17.53
N SER A 313 13.10 -34.50 17.54
CA SER A 313 13.84 -33.40 16.90
C SER A 313 13.63 -32.13 17.72
N ALA A 314 14.42 -32.02 18.78
CA ALA A 314 14.61 -30.79 19.54
C ALA A 314 15.76 -30.03 18.87
N ASP A 315 15.44 -29.21 17.86
CA ASP A 315 16.27 -28.06 17.49
C ASP A 315 15.43 -27.00 16.76
N GLY A 316 14.61 -26.30 17.56
CA GLY A 316 13.62 -25.31 17.13
C GLY A 316 14.03 -23.87 17.41
N THR A 317 15.30 -23.50 17.24
CA THR A 317 15.83 -22.18 17.62
C THR A 317 15.82 -21.13 16.49
N GLY A 318 15.46 -21.49 15.26
CA GLY A 318 15.55 -20.58 14.10
C GLY A 318 14.34 -19.68 13.79
N ARG A 319 13.17 -19.88 14.42
CA ARG A 319 11.91 -19.20 14.00
C ARG A 319 11.55 -17.91 14.76
N GLY A 320 12.31 -17.55 15.80
CA GLY A 320 12.02 -16.40 16.66
C GLY A 320 12.49 -15.04 16.13
N GLY A 321 13.50 -15.01 15.25
CA GLY A 321 14.13 -13.76 14.82
C GLY A 321 13.25 -12.87 13.94
N GLY A 322 12.35 -13.47 13.14
CA GLY A 322 11.46 -12.73 12.26
C GLY A 322 10.42 -11.90 13.01
N ALA A 323 9.84 -12.45 14.09
CA ALA A 323 8.85 -11.73 14.89
C ALA A 323 9.46 -10.51 15.60
N ALA A 324 10.65 -10.67 16.19
CA ALA A 324 11.35 -9.58 16.85
C ALA A 324 11.82 -8.49 15.88
N ARG A 325 12.28 -8.84 14.66
CA ARG A 325 12.62 -7.83 13.64
C ARG A 325 11.40 -7.06 13.14
N ARG A 326 10.25 -7.74 13.00
CA ARG A 326 8.97 -7.11 12.61
C ARG A 326 8.47 -6.10 13.64
N THR A 327 8.63 -6.38 14.94
CA THR A 327 8.20 -5.45 15.98
C THR A 327 9.02 -4.17 16.00
N VAL A 328 10.35 -4.28 15.83
CA VAL A 328 11.27 -3.15 15.81
C VAL A 328 11.02 -2.21 14.62
N ALA A 329 10.70 -2.75 13.44
CA ALA A 329 10.40 -1.92 12.27
C ALA A 329 9.17 -1.02 12.49
N ALA A 330 8.08 -1.58 13.04
CA ALA A 330 6.88 -0.81 13.37
C ALA A 330 7.13 0.23 14.48
N GLU A 331 7.94 -0.12 15.49
CA GLU A 331 8.27 0.78 16.60
C GLU A 331 9.15 1.96 16.15
N SER A 332 9.84 1.84 15.02
CA SER A 332 10.64 2.91 14.43
C SER A 332 9.83 3.92 13.59
N LEU A 333 8.52 3.70 13.42
CA LEU A 333 7.68 4.61 12.66
C LEU A 333 7.51 5.97 13.38
N PRO A 334 7.44 7.09 12.62
CA PRO A 334 7.12 8.39 13.19
C PRO A 334 5.81 8.35 13.99
N GLY A 335 5.82 8.91 15.20
CA GLY A 335 4.63 9.01 16.03
C GLY A 335 4.16 7.69 16.67
N TRP A 336 4.96 6.61 16.64
CA TRP A 336 4.60 5.29 17.19
C TRP A 336 4.04 5.33 18.62
N GLU A 337 4.69 6.05 19.55
CA GLU A 337 4.24 6.10 20.94
C GLU A 337 2.86 6.77 21.08
N ARG A 338 2.64 7.86 20.32
CA ARG A 338 1.35 8.54 20.26
C ARG A 338 0.26 7.65 19.66
N ALA A 339 0.57 6.93 18.58
CA ALA A 339 -0.32 5.97 17.95
C ALA A 339 -0.73 4.84 18.91
N ARG A 340 0.25 4.28 19.64
CA ARG A 340 0.01 3.23 20.65
C ARG A 340 -0.89 3.70 21.78
N GLN A 341 -0.63 4.88 22.34
CA GLN A 341 -1.46 5.47 23.40
C GLN A 341 -2.89 5.73 22.91
N PHE A 342 -3.03 6.28 21.70
CA PHE A 342 -4.33 6.53 21.10
C PHE A 342 -5.13 5.24 20.86
N ALA A 343 -4.51 4.19 20.32
CA ALA A 343 -5.16 2.90 20.11
C ALA A 343 -5.63 2.26 21.44
N GLY A 344 -4.86 2.41 22.52
CA GLY A 344 -5.28 2.01 23.86
C GLY A 344 -6.51 2.78 24.36
N GLY A 345 -6.49 4.11 24.21
CA GLY A 345 -7.64 4.96 24.56
C GLY A 345 -8.91 4.63 23.77
N LEU A 346 -8.80 4.34 22.47
CA LEU A 346 -9.94 3.88 21.67
C LEU A 346 -10.49 2.55 22.16
N ALA A 347 -9.62 1.61 22.54
CA ALA A 347 -10.05 0.33 23.09
C ALA A 347 -10.82 0.49 24.41
N GLU A 348 -10.42 1.42 25.26
CA GLU A 348 -11.14 1.76 26.50
C GLU A 348 -12.50 2.41 26.21
N LEU A 349 -12.57 3.36 25.28
CA LEU A 349 -13.83 4.00 24.88
C LEU A 349 -14.83 2.98 24.30
N ARG A 350 -14.35 2.03 23.49
CA ARG A 350 -15.19 0.92 22.99
C ARG A 350 -15.69 0.05 24.14
N ALA A 351 -14.85 -0.26 25.12
CA ALA A 351 -15.24 -1.05 26.30
C ALA A 351 -16.31 -0.33 27.16
N GLN A 352 -16.32 1.01 27.14
CA GLN A 352 -17.33 1.85 27.78
C GLN A 352 -18.61 2.04 26.93
N GLY A 353 -18.69 1.45 25.73
CA GLY A 353 -19.83 1.61 24.82
C GLY A 353 -19.90 2.97 24.12
N ARG A 354 -18.83 3.77 24.16
CA ARG A 354 -18.78 5.14 23.61
C ARG A 354 -18.38 5.16 22.12
N SER A 355 -19.11 4.44 21.28
CA SER A 355 -18.76 4.25 19.86
C SER A 355 -18.77 5.55 19.04
N GLU A 356 -19.66 6.50 19.33
CA GLU A 356 -19.71 7.79 18.62
C GLU A 356 -18.46 8.63 18.88
N ALA A 357 -17.97 8.64 20.12
CA ALA A 357 -16.73 9.33 20.48
C ALA A 357 -15.51 8.72 19.78
N VAL A 358 -15.49 7.39 19.60
CA VAL A 358 -14.45 6.70 18.84
C VAL A 358 -14.46 7.13 17.37
N HIS A 359 -15.64 7.21 16.75
CA HIS A 359 -15.77 7.63 15.36
C HIS A 359 -15.28 9.08 15.15
N ALA A 360 -15.68 10.00 16.02
CA ALA A 360 -15.21 11.39 15.98
C ALA A 360 -13.68 11.50 16.12
N LEU A 361 -13.08 10.72 17.04
CA LEU A 361 -11.63 10.69 17.22
C LEU A 361 -10.90 10.09 16.01
N LEU A 362 -11.42 9.02 15.40
CA LEU A 362 -10.83 8.44 14.19
C LEU A 362 -10.81 9.46 13.05
N TRP A 363 -11.90 10.23 12.88
CA TRP A 363 -11.97 11.30 11.89
C TRP A 363 -10.93 12.40 12.15
N GLU A 364 -10.76 12.84 13.41
CA GLU A 364 -9.72 13.80 13.79
C GLU A 364 -8.32 13.25 13.49
N THR A 365 -8.07 11.97 13.74
CA THR A 365 -6.77 11.34 13.46
C THR A 365 -6.45 11.18 11.98
N ALA A 366 -7.47 11.09 11.11
CA ALA A 366 -7.25 11.12 9.68
C ALA A 366 -6.70 12.47 9.19
N GLY A 367 -6.86 13.53 10.00
CA GLY A 367 -6.25 14.85 9.79
C GLY A 367 -4.82 14.99 10.32
N TRP A 368 -4.27 13.97 10.97
CA TRP A 368 -2.87 14.00 11.43
C TRP A 368 -1.88 14.06 10.25
N PRO A 369 -0.62 14.45 10.50
CA PRO A 369 0.43 14.31 9.50
C PRO A 369 0.46 12.89 8.93
N ALA A 370 0.54 12.79 7.59
CA ALA A 370 0.36 11.54 6.85
C ALA A 370 1.37 10.45 7.28
N GLU A 371 2.57 10.85 7.70
CA GLU A 371 3.61 9.98 8.23
C GLU A 371 3.23 9.23 9.51
N HIS A 372 2.20 9.68 10.25
CA HIS A 372 1.73 9.04 11.48
C HIS A 372 0.67 7.95 11.25
N VAL A 373 -0.04 7.99 10.12
CA VAL A 373 -1.14 7.04 9.84
C VAL A 373 -0.66 5.58 9.81
N PRO A 374 0.47 5.23 9.18
CA PRO A 374 0.99 3.86 9.21
C PRO A 374 1.24 3.34 10.64
N ALA A 375 1.75 4.19 11.53
CA ALA A 375 1.98 3.81 12.93
C ALA A 375 0.66 3.55 13.66
N LEU A 376 -0.36 4.36 13.38
CA LEU A 376 -1.70 4.21 13.93
C LEU A 376 -2.38 2.92 13.45
N VAL A 377 -2.28 2.59 12.17
CA VAL A 377 -2.79 1.32 11.61
C VAL A 377 -2.18 0.13 12.35
N VAL A 378 -0.85 0.07 12.46
CA VAL A 378 -0.17 -1.03 13.15
C VAL A 378 -0.56 -1.09 14.63
N ALA A 379 -0.71 0.06 15.30
CA ALA A 379 -1.14 0.11 16.69
C ALA A 379 -2.57 -0.42 16.88
N LEU A 380 -3.51 -0.05 15.99
CA LEU A 380 -4.90 -0.53 16.05
C LEU A 380 -5.01 -2.03 15.75
N GLU A 381 -4.27 -2.53 14.76
CA GLU A 381 -4.24 -3.97 14.46
C GLU A 381 -3.66 -4.78 15.63
N ARG A 382 -2.60 -4.30 16.29
CA ARG A 382 -2.06 -4.93 17.51
C ARG A 382 -3.06 -4.95 18.68
N ASN A 383 -3.98 -3.99 18.73
CA ASN A 383 -5.07 -3.94 19.70
C ASN A 383 -6.30 -4.74 19.26
N GLY A 384 -6.24 -5.47 18.14
CA GLY A 384 -7.35 -6.27 17.64
C GLY A 384 -8.54 -5.43 17.17
N ARG A 385 -8.29 -4.26 16.56
CA ARG A 385 -9.33 -3.32 16.11
C ARG A 385 -9.40 -3.19 14.57
N PRO A 386 -9.67 -4.28 13.81
CA PRO A 386 -9.70 -4.22 12.35
C PRO A 386 -10.80 -3.31 11.79
N ASP A 387 -11.92 -3.14 12.49
CA ASP A 387 -13.01 -2.25 12.07
C ASP A 387 -12.59 -0.77 12.15
N ASP A 388 -11.85 -0.41 13.19
CA ASP A 388 -11.32 0.95 13.37
C ASP A 388 -10.22 1.24 12.33
N VAL A 389 -9.41 0.23 11.97
CA VAL A 389 -8.43 0.31 10.86
C VAL A 389 -9.12 0.57 9.54
N THR A 390 -10.19 -0.18 9.25
CA THR A 390 -10.97 -0.01 8.01
C THR A 390 -11.56 1.40 7.92
N THR A 391 -12.11 1.90 9.03
CA THR A 391 -12.65 3.27 9.13
C THR A 391 -11.55 4.30 8.90
N LEU A 392 -10.41 4.17 9.59
CA LEU A 392 -9.27 5.07 9.43
C LEU A 392 -8.75 5.11 7.99
N LEU A 393 -8.60 3.95 7.35
CA LEU A 393 -8.09 3.85 5.98
C LEU A 393 -9.07 4.41 4.95
N TRP A 394 -10.38 4.31 5.21
CA TRP A 394 -11.40 4.95 4.38
C TRP A 394 -11.28 6.48 4.42
N GLU A 395 -11.11 7.04 5.61
CA GLU A 395 -10.85 8.48 5.78
C GLU A 395 -9.51 8.91 5.16
N ALA A 396 -8.47 8.09 5.35
CA ALA A 396 -7.15 8.31 4.76
C ALA A 396 -7.17 8.30 3.22
N ALA A 397 -8.00 7.43 2.61
CA ALA A 397 -8.16 7.38 1.16
C ALA A 397 -8.87 8.62 0.58
N SER A 398 -9.59 9.37 1.42
CA SER A 398 -10.26 10.63 1.04
C SER A 398 -9.33 11.86 1.10
N ARG A 399 -8.08 11.68 1.52
CA ARG A 399 -7.09 12.76 1.67
C ARG A 399 -6.54 13.25 0.32
N GLY A 400 -5.73 14.32 0.35
CA GLY A 400 -5.04 14.81 -0.85
C GLY A 400 -4.01 13.81 -1.40
N ALA A 401 -3.66 13.94 -2.68
CA ALA A 401 -2.76 13.00 -3.37
C ALA A 401 -1.42 12.77 -2.67
N GLU A 402 -0.76 13.85 -2.23
CA GLU A 402 0.51 13.82 -1.49
C GLU A 402 0.41 13.06 -0.15
N GLN A 403 -0.71 13.25 0.56
CA GLN A 403 -0.95 12.59 1.84
C GLN A 403 -1.16 11.10 1.60
N ILE A 404 -1.96 10.71 0.61
CA ILE A 404 -2.17 9.30 0.26
C ILE A 404 -0.85 8.64 -0.15
N ALA A 405 -0.06 9.28 -1.01
CA ALA A 405 1.24 8.75 -1.43
C ALA A 405 2.15 8.50 -0.23
N THR A 406 2.21 9.45 0.71
CA THR A 406 2.98 9.31 1.96
C THR A 406 2.50 8.12 2.79
N ILE A 407 1.18 7.94 2.94
CA ILE A 407 0.59 6.83 3.71
C ILE A 407 0.88 5.49 3.03
N VAL A 408 0.71 5.40 1.70
CA VAL A 408 1.00 4.19 0.91
C VAL A 408 2.47 3.78 1.07
N VAL A 409 3.41 4.71 0.94
CA VAL A 409 4.85 4.45 1.15
C VAL A 409 5.12 3.96 2.57
N GLY A 410 4.49 4.59 3.58
CA GLY A 410 4.65 4.18 4.97
C GLY A 410 4.07 2.79 5.26
N LEU A 411 2.89 2.46 4.73
CA LEU A 411 2.27 1.15 4.86
C LEU A 411 3.05 0.06 4.12
N HIS A 412 3.57 0.38 2.92
CA HIS A 412 4.41 -0.55 2.16
C HIS A 412 5.68 -0.96 2.93
N ARG A 413 6.30 -0.03 3.68
CA ARG A 413 7.45 -0.35 4.56
C ARG A 413 7.11 -1.34 5.68
N VAL A 414 5.88 -1.35 6.18
CA VAL A 414 5.44 -2.27 7.25
C VAL A 414 4.67 -3.48 6.74
N ALA A 415 4.32 -3.55 5.45
CA ALA A 415 3.62 -4.70 4.86
C ALA A 415 4.33 -6.05 5.10
N PRO A 416 5.68 -6.17 5.00
CA PRO A 416 6.40 -7.41 5.33
C PRO A 416 6.26 -7.85 6.79
N ALA A 417 5.81 -6.95 7.66
CA ALA A 417 5.54 -7.24 9.07
C ALA A 417 4.15 -7.86 9.33
N GLY A 418 3.37 -8.14 8.27
CA GLY A 418 2.03 -8.73 8.37
C GLY A 418 0.89 -7.74 8.14
N HIS A 419 1.20 -6.56 7.62
CA HIS A 419 0.24 -5.46 7.43
C HIS A 419 -0.11 -5.23 5.95
N ALA A 420 0.03 -6.28 5.13
CA ALA A 420 -0.20 -6.21 3.69
C ALA A 420 -1.68 -5.97 3.33
N ASP A 421 -2.62 -6.47 4.14
CA ASP A 421 -4.06 -6.30 3.90
C ASP A 421 -4.48 -4.83 4.00
N SER A 422 -3.95 -4.12 4.99
CA SER A 422 -4.17 -2.67 5.16
C SER A 422 -3.63 -1.85 3.99
N LEU A 423 -2.44 -2.19 3.47
CA LEU A 423 -1.91 -1.59 2.24
C LEU A 423 -2.83 -1.88 1.04
N HIS A 424 -3.22 -3.14 0.86
CA HIS A 424 -4.07 -3.54 -0.26
C HIS A 424 -5.43 -2.84 -0.22
N TYR A 425 -6.03 -2.70 0.96
CA TYR A 425 -7.27 -1.96 1.15
C TYR A 425 -7.12 -0.49 0.72
N LEU A 426 -6.07 0.19 1.19
CA LEU A 426 -5.82 1.58 0.81
C LEU A 426 -5.58 1.73 -0.69
N LEU A 427 -4.82 0.82 -1.31
CA LEU A 427 -4.58 0.82 -2.76
C LEU A 427 -5.88 0.60 -3.55
N ALA A 428 -6.76 -0.29 -3.11
CA ALA A 428 -8.06 -0.54 -3.76
C ALA A 428 -8.99 0.68 -3.69
N GLN A 429 -9.05 1.35 -2.52
CA GLN A 429 -9.82 2.59 -2.36
C GLN A 429 -9.25 3.71 -3.23
N THR A 430 -7.92 3.87 -3.23
CA THR A 430 -7.23 4.88 -4.04
C THR A 430 -7.43 4.64 -5.54
N ALA A 431 -7.38 3.37 -5.97
CA ALA A 431 -7.61 2.97 -7.36
C ALA A 431 -9.03 3.27 -7.85
N SER A 432 -10.00 3.41 -6.94
CA SER A 432 -11.40 3.69 -7.25
C SER A 432 -11.70 5.19 -7.43
N ARG A 433 -10.76 6.09 -7.05
CA ARG A 433 -10.93 7.54 -7.17
C ARG A 433 -11.10 8.01 -8.62
N PRO A 434 -11.70 9.17 -8.91
CA PRO A 434 -11.77 9.71 -10.28
C PRO A 434 -10.39 9.73 -10.98
N PRO A 435 -10.33 9.52 -12.31
CA PRO A 435 -9.07 9.39 -13.05
C PRO A 435 -8.06 10.52 -12.78
N ARG A 436 -8.53 11.76 -12.67
CA ARG A 436 -7.71 12.94 -12.35
C ARG A 436 -7.03 12.85 -10.99
N GLU A 437 -7.76 12.41 -9.98
CA GLU A 437 -7.23 12.27 -8.62
C GLU A 437 -6.25 11.10 -8.52
N LEU A 438 -6.54 9.98 -9.22
CA LEU A 438 -5.64 8.85 -9.30
C LEU A 438 -4.33 9.20 -10.00
N ALA A 439 -4.38 9.96 -11.10
CA ALA A 439 -3.19 10.48 -11.78
C ALA A 439 -2.33 11.35 -10.84
N ALA A 440 -2.97 12.21 -10.04
CA ALA A 440 -2.26 13.02 -9.05
C ALA A 440 -1.58 12.17 -7.95
N VAL A 441 -2.21 11.08 -7.50
CA VAL A 441 -1.58 10.15 -6.54
C VAL A 441 -0.40 9.43 -7.17
N LEU A 442 -0.53 8.96 -8.42
CA LEU A 442 0.57 8.33 -9.16
C LEU A 442 1.75 9.28 -9.33
N ALA A 443 1.48 10.55 -9.59
CA ALA A 443 2.48 11.61 -9.64
C ALA A 443 3.25 11.74 -8.33
N ALA A 444 2.53 11.82 -7.21
CA ALA A 444 3.10 11.98 -5.88
C ALA A 444 3.90 10.73 -5.44
N LEU A 445 3.51 9.54 -5.88
CA LEU A 445 4.28 8.31 -5.66
C LEU A 445 5.57 8.24 -6.49
N GLY A 446 5.63 8.98 -7.59
CA GLY A 446 6.76 9.01 -8.51
C GLY A 446 6.82 7.77 -9.42
N VAL A 447 7.08 7.99 -10.70
CA VAL A 447 7.15 6.90 -11.68
C VAL A 447 8.42 6.07 -11.44
N GLY A 448 8.24 4.77 -11.24
CA GLY A 448 9.32 3.83 -10.94
C GLY A 448 9.41 3.40 -9.48
N GLY A 449 8.62 4.01 -8.59
CA GLY A 449 8.38 3.46 -7.26
C GLY A 449 7.67 2.10 -7.34
N VAL A 450 8.00 1.19 -6.42
CA VAL A 450 7.32 -0.12 -6.34
C VAL A 450 5.83 0.11 -6.05
N GLU A 451 5.55 1.08 -5.18
CA GLU A 451 4.23 1.50 -4.73
C GLU A 451 3.34 2.00 -5.88
N ALA A 452 3.89 2.80 -6.80
CA ALA A 452 3.17 3.24 -7.99
C ALA A 452 2.79 2.06 -8.89
N GLY A 453 3.71 1.10 -9.07
CA GLY A 453 3.45 -0.13 -9.82
C GLY A 453 2.35 -0.99 -9.18
N GLU A 454 2.32 -1.08 -7.86
CA GLU A 454 1.25 -1.79 -7.14
C GLU A 454 -0.10 -1.10 -7.29
N LEU A 455 -0.15 0.23 -7.17
CA LEU A 455 -1.38 1.00 -7.38
C LEU A 455 -1.91 0.82 -8.81
N LEU A 456 -1.03 0.90 -9.82
CA LEU A 456 -1.40 0.68 -11.22
C LEU A 456 -1.95 -0.74 -11.45
N ARG A 457 -1.31 -1.75 -10.87
CA ARG A 457 -1.79 -3.15 -10.94
C ARG A 457 -3.17 -3.29 -10.31
N VAL A 458 -3.41 -2.68 -9.15
CA VAL A 458 -4.74 -2.69 -8.50
C VAL A 458 -5.76 -1.93 -9.34
N ALA A 459 -5.42 -0.77 -9.91
CA ALA A 459 -6.31 -0.01 -10.79
C ALA A 459 -6.70 -0.81 -12.03
N VAL A 460 -5.75 -1.43 -12.73
CA VAL A 460 -6.02 -2.32 -13.86
C VAL A 460 -6.92 -3.47 -13.43
N GLY A 461 -6.72 -4.04 -12.25
CA GLY A 461 -7.50 -5.18 -11.74
C GLY A 461 -8.90 -4.85 -11.18
N THR A 462 -9.19 -3.60 -10.84
CA THR A 462 -10.47 -3.20 -10.22
C THR A 462 -11.37 -2.40 -11.15
N ARG A 463 -10.80 -1.56 -12.02
CA ARG A 463 -11.57 -0.66 -12.88
C ARG A 463 -12.01 -1.28 -14.19
N ASN A 464 -13.09 -0.75 -14.76
CA ASN A 464 -13.51 -1.16 -16.10
C ASN A 464 -12.62 -0.52 -17.19
N ALA A 465 -12.68 -1.06 -18.40
CA ALA A 465 -11.83 -0.64 -19.52
C ALA A 465 -12.02 0.84 -19.92
N GLU A 466 -13.24 1.40 -19.81
CA GLU A 466 -13.53 2.80 -20.15
C GLU A 466 -12.97 3.77 -19.12
N GLU A 467 -12.96 3.39 -17.84
CA GLU A 467 -12.32 4.18 -16.78
C GLU A 467 -10.80 4.21 -16.94
N ILE A 468 -10.18 3.08 -17.31
CA ILE A 468 -8.76 3.02 -17.63
C ILE A 468 -8.45 3.89 -18.85
N ALA A 469 -9.30 3.88 -19.87
CA ALA A 469 -9.15 4.75 -21.03
C ALA A 469 -9.25 6.25 -20.64
N GLY A 470 -10.15 6.61 -19.73
CA GLY A 470 -10.24 7.97 -19.17
C GLY A 470 -9.00 8.38 -18.36
N LEU A 471 -8.38 7.45 -17.63
CA LEU A 471 -7.10 7.67 -16.96
C LEU A 471 -5.97 7.90 -17.98
N VAL A 472 -5.88 7.08 -19.02
CA VAL A 472 -4.88 7.25 -20.10
C VAL A 472 -5.04 8.59 -20.79
N GLU A 473 -6.27 8.97 -21.13
CA GLU A 473 -6.60 10.27 -21.74
C GLU A 473 -6.04 11.42 -20.90
N HIS A 474 -6.32 11.40 -19.60
CA HIS A 474 -5.85 12.43 -18.69
C HIS A 474 -4.31 12.46 -18.54
N LEU A 475 -3.66 11.29 -18.48
CA LEU A 475 -2.20 11.21 -18.45
C LEU A 475 -1.56 11.75 -19.74
N VAL A 476 -2.20 11.54 -20.90
CA VAL A 476 -1.76 12.09 -22.19
C VAL A 476 -1.92 13.62 -22.21
N GLU A 477 -3.05 14.15 -21.74
CA GLU A 477 -3.31 15.59 -21.65
C GLU A 477 -2.29 16.32 -20.76
N GLU A 478 -1.90 15.71 -19.63
CA GLU A 478 -0.91 16.26 -18.71
C GLU A 478 0.55 16.01 -19.16
N GLY A 479 0.78 15.32 -20.29
CA GLY A 479 2.12 15.02 -20.79
C GLY A 479 2.91 14.01 -19.93
N ARG A 480 2.21 13.16 -19.18
CA ARG A 480 2.77 12.17 -18.24
C ARG A 480 3.11 10.86 -18.92
N GLU A 481 4.10 10.91 -19.82
CA GLU A 481 4.48 9.74 -20.63
C GLU A 481 5.00 8.56 -19.80
N GLU A 482 5.67 8.82 -18.67
CA GLU A 482 6.25 7.76 -17.86
C GLU A 482 5.16 6.96 -17.12
N GLU A 483 4.21 7.66 -16.49
CA GLU A 483 3.02 7.10 -15.83
C GLU A 483 2.18 6.31 -16.83
N LEU A 484 1.99 6.85 -18.03
CA LEU A 484 1.28 6.20 -19.13
C LEU A 484 1.96 4.87 -19.50
N ASN A 485 3.28 4.89 -19.70
CA ASN A 485 4.04 3.69 -20.03
C ASN A 485 3.97 2.65 -18.91
N ALA A 486 4.02 3.07 -17.65
CA ALA A 486 3.87 2.20 -16.49
C ALA A 486 2.48 1.56 -16.44
N LEU A 487 1.41 2.33 -16.69
CA LEU A 487 0.04 1.84 -16.73
C LEU A 487 -0.17 0.82 -17.85
N LEU A 488 0.27 1.12 -19.07
CA LEU A 488 0.17 0.19 -20.20
C LEU A 488 0.99 -1.08 -19.95
N THR A 489 2.17 -0.96 -19.34
CA THR A 489 2.97 -2.11 -18.94
C THR A 489 2.27 -2.96 -17.88
N ALA A 490 1.62 -2.33 -16.90
CA ALA A 490 0.82 -3.04 -15.90
C ALA A 490 -0.38 -3.76 -16.53
N ALA A 491 -1.04 -3.14 -17.51
CA ALA A 491 -2.15 -3.74 -18.26
C ALA A 491 -1.70 -4.96 -19.07
N VAL A 492 -0.55 -4.90 -19.75
CA VAL A 492 0.02 -6.05 -20.48
C VAL A 492 0.43 -7.18 -19.54
N ARG A 493 0.91 -6.85 -18.34
CA ARG A 493 1.35 -7.83 -17.34
C ARG A 493 0.23 -8.41 -16.50
N ALA A 494 -0.97 -7.83 -16.54
CA ALA A 494 -2.12 -8.44 -15.91
C ALA A 494 -2.35 -9.80 -16.60
N GLU A 495 -2.41 -10.88 -15.82
CA GLU A 495 -2.54 -12.26 -16.33
C GLU A 495 -3.89 -12.55 -17.02
N ASP A 496 -4.72 -11.52 -17.16
CA ASP A 496 -6.03 -11.57 -17.81
C ASP A 496 -5.97 -10.98 -19.23
N GLN A 497 -5.77 -11.86 -20.20
CA GLN A 497 -5.70 -11.52 -21.62
C GLN A 497 -7.02 -10.93 -22.16
N GLU A 498 -8.16 -11.30 -21.58
CA GLU A 498 -9.47 -10.77 -22.00
C GLU A 498 -9.57 -9.30 -21.59
N ARG A 499 -9.22 -9.01 -20.33
CA ARG A 499 -9.20 -7.65 -19.82
C ARG A 499 -8.26 -6.74 -20.58
N TYR A 500 -7.07 -7.22 -20.96
CA TYR A 500 -6.16 -6.47 -21.81
C TYR A 500 -6.80 -6.10 -23.16
N ARG A 501 -7.53 -7.03 -23.80
CA ARG A 501 -8.23 -6.76 -25.08
C ARG A 501 -9.34 -5.73 -24.92
N ASP A 502 -10.06 -5.76 -23.81
CA ASP A 502 -11.12 -4.78 -23.54
C ASP A 502 -10.54 -3.38 -23.34
N ILE A 503 -9.45 -3.27 -22.57
CA ILE A 503 -8.70 -2.01 -22.39
C ILE A 503 -8.19 -1.50 -23.74
N ALA A 504 -7.53 -2.36 -24.54
CA ALA A 504 -7.04 -1.98 -25.86
C ALA A 504 -8.17 -1.51 -26.80
N THR A 505 -9.35 -2.16 -26.73
CA THR A 505 -10.53 -1.77 -27.51
C THR A 505 -11.06 -0.40 -27.08
N ALA A 506 -11.14 -0.13 -25.78
CA ALA A 506 -11.55 1.18 -25.25
C ALA A 506 -10.57 2.29 -25.65
N LEU A 507 -9.27 2.04 -25.54
CA LEU A 507 -8.23 2.97 -25.99
C LEU A 507 -8.32 3.28 -27.48
N ARG A 508 -8.54 2.25 -28.32
CA ARG A 508 -8.72 2.41 -29.76
C ARG A 508 -9.92 3.28 -30.12
N ARG A 509 -11.05 3.09 -29.43
CA ARG A 509 -12.28 3.87 -29.65
C ARG A 509 -12.06 5.36 -29.39
N ARG A 510 -11.16 5.71 -28.46
CA ARG A 510 -10.77 7.10 -28.14
C ARG A 510 -9.56 7.60 -28.93
N GLY A 511 -8.95 6.79 -29.78
CA GLY A 511 -7.75 7.16 -30.54
C GLY A 511 -6.47 7.29 -29.69
N LEU A 512 -6.49 6.70 -28.49
CA LEU A 512 -5.40 6.71 -27.51
C LEU A 512 -4.32 5.66 -27.83
N PRO A 513 -3.08 5.81 -27.32
CA PRO A 513 -2.02 4.82 -27.53
C PRO A 513 -2.32 3.50 -26.81
N GLU A 514 -2.18 2.38 -27.53
CA GLU A 514 -2.40 1.01 -26.99
C GLU A 514 -1.11 0.36 -26.46
N GLU A 515 0.05 0.76 -26.97
CA GLU A 515 1.33 0.11 -26.66
C GLU A 515 2.27 1.03 -25.86
N PRO A 516 3.02 0.48 -24.89
CA PRO A 516 4.07 1.22 -24.18
C PRO A 516 5.09 1.79 -25.17
N GLY A 517 5.43 3.08 -25.04
CA GLY A 517 6.44 3.75 -25.87
C GLY A 517 5.95 4.27 -27.22
N ALA A 518 4.66 4.11 -27.55
CA ALA A 518 4.08 4.65 -28.81
C ALA A 518 4.08 6.19 -28.87
N GLY A 519 4.09 6.87 -27.71
CA GLY A 519 4.04 8.35 -27.60
C GLY A 519 5.19 9.06 -28.29
N ARG A 520 6.42 8.55 -28.18
CA ARG A 520 7.62 9.22 -28.76
C ARG A 520 7.62 9.32 -30.28
N ARG A 521 6.80 8.54 -30.99
CA ARG A 521 6.80 8.53 -32.47
C ARG A 521 5.82 9.52 -33.10
N ARG A 522 4.89 10.12 -32.34
CA ARG A 522 3.89 11.05 -32.92
C ARG A 522 4.39 12.48 -33.12
N GLY A 523 5.52 12.87 -32.52
CA GLY A 523 6.16 14.16 -32.80
C GLY A 523 6.68 14.34 -34.23
N LEU A 524 6.75 13.27 -35.04
CA LEU A 524 7.13 13.33 -36.45
C LEU A 524 5.94 13.32 -37.44
N TRP A 525 4.71 13.19 -36.96
CA TRP A 525 3.52 13.13 -37.83
C TRP A 525 2.41 14.05 -37.31
N GLY A 526 2.68 15.36 -37.38
CA GLY A 526 1.71 16.40 -37.75
C GLY A 526 0.68 16.87 -36.71
N ARG A 527 0.77 18.15 -36.34
CA ARG A 527 -0.03 19.19 -36.99
C ARG A 527 0.86 20.31 -37.49
#